data_AF-A0A8B8BR55-F1
#
_entry.id   AF-A0A8B8BR55-F1
#
_cell.length_a   1.000
_cell.length_b   1.000
_cell.length_c   1.000
_cell.angle_alpha   90.00
_cell.angle_beta   90.00
_cell.angle_gamma   90.00
#
_symmetry.space_group_name_H-M   'P 1'
#
loop_
_entity.id
_entity.type
_entity.pdbx_description
1 polymer ?
#
loop_
_entity_poly.entity_id
_entity_poly.type
_entity_poly.pdbx_seq_one_letter_code
_entity_poly.pdbx_strand_id
1 'polypeptide(L)'
;MDMQCTGRLRWHEEECMASSWELTTVEWRVDLGAVKSIHHVFIQYTTENLVWDKDNGYTAYSLGFSVYISNTTNKEDGVLCFRDTNYTRATIPNPVNITCPYQGKYVIYYNNRTHRPYPEGYSDENSRDFCEVEVYGCPIQGFYGESCSIPCPQYCFCHITEGTCLGCFPGYMGLNCNEKCGNNTYGVECRQSCGNCSNGEPCHHVDGSCQFGCEAGVYGKKCDIECPAGRYGRSCHATCGDQCRGCNRFSGVCELGCLPGWTGQRCDEPCTFCNNEFDQVNNMRLFSNFLFSL
;
A
#
# COMPACT_ATOMS: atom_id res chain seq x y z
N MET A 1 12.10 14.75 -22.73
CA MET A 1 11.01 14.57 -23.72
C MET A 1 9.78 15.25 -23.18
N ASP A 2 9.20 16.15 -23.95
CA ASP A 2 7.99 16.88 -23.60
C ASP A 2 6.78 15.98 -23.92
N MET A 3 6.00 15.58 -22.91
CA MET A 3 4.70 14.94 -23.16
C MET A 3 3.64 16.02 -23.01
N GLN A 4 3.47 16.82 -24.07
CA GLN A 4 2.35 17.74 -24.20
C GLN A 4 1.05 16.93 -24.33
N CYS A 5 0.33 16.80 -23.23
CA CYS A 5 -1.05 16.35 -23.26
C CYS A 5 -1.94 17.56 -23.55
N THR A 6 -1.99 17.98 -24.82
CA THR A 6 -3.04 18.88 -25.28
C THR A 6 -4.38 18.14 -25.26
N GLY A 7 -5.10 18.27 -24.16
CA GLY A 7 -6.51 17.90 -24.07
C GLY A 7 -7.30 18.77 -25.05
N ARG A 8 -7.51 18.26 -26.26
CA ARG A 8 -8.21 18.97 -27.34
C ARG A 8 -9.70 19.12 -27.03
N LEU A 9 -10.15 20.28 -26.54
CA LEU A 9 -11.55 20.72 -26.57
C LEU A 9 -11.62 22.25 -26.85
N ARG A 10 -12.39 22.62 -27.89
CA ARG A 10 -12.49 23.95 -28.53
C ARG A 10 -13.29 24.97 -27.68
N TRP A 11 -13.02 26.29 -27.83
CA TRP A 11 -13.80 27.23 -28.66
C TRP A 11 -13.00 28.48 -29.10
N HIS A 12 -12.33 28.38 -30.26
CA HIS A 12 -11.56 29.44 -30.96
C HIS A 12 -10.16 29.72 -30.40
N GLU A 13 -9.16 29.22 -31.13
CA GLU A 13 -7.80 29.76 -31.24
C GLU A 13 -7.12 30.14 -29.90
N GLU A 14 -6.35 29.19 -29.36
CA GLU A 14 -5.47 29.32 -28.18
C GLU A 14 -6.21 29.39 -26.83
N GLU A 15 -6.79 28.28 -26.33
CA GLU A 15 -7.65 28.36 -25.14
C GLU A 15 -7.39 27.34 -24.03
N CYS A 16 -7.24 27.93 -22.84
CA CYS A 16 -7.29 27.37 -21.49
C CYS A 16 -8.67 26.69 -21.18
N MET A 17 -8.72 25.75 -20.23
CA MET A 17 -9.98 25.14 -19.75
C MET A 17 -10.72 26.11 -18.81
N ALA A 18 -12.04 26.29 -18.97
CA ALA A 18 -12.87 27.02 -18.00
C ALA A 18 -13.97 26.11 -17.44
N SER A 19 -14.22 26.17 -16.14
CA SER A 19 -15.38 25.50 -15.52
C SER A 19 -16.47 26.48 -15.12
N SER A 20 -17.73 26.00 -15.09
CA SER A 20 -18.86 26.69 -14.48
C SER A 20 -18.55 27.04 -13.01
N TRP A 21 -18.84 28.30 -12.65
CA TRP A 21 -18.89 28.83 -11.30
C TRP A 21 -19.61 27.85 -10.34
N GLU A 22 -19.15 27.70 -9.10
CA GLU A 22 -19.72 26.87 -8.01
C GLU A 22 -19.24 25.40 -7.82
N LEU A 23 -17.99 25.04 -8.10
CA LEU A 23 -17.46 23.72 -7.71
C LEU A 23 -16.75 23.75 -6.35
N THR A 24 -17.31 23.08 -5.33
CA THR A 24 -16.58 22.85 -4.05
C THR A 24 -15.45 21.84 -4.19
N THR A 25 -15.47 21.04 -5.26
CA THR A 25 -14.44 20.04 -5.56
C THR A 25 -14.10 20.11 -7.03
N VAL A 26 -12.82 20.32 -7.31
CA VAL A 26 -12.24 20.30 -8.63
C VAL A 26 -11.35 19.07 -8.74
N GLU A 27 -11.63 18.24 -9.72
CA GLU A 27 -10.77 17.13 -10.11
C GLU A 27 -10.57 17.13 -11.61
N TRP A 28 -9.32 17.05 -12.04
CA TRP A 28 -8.94 17.01 -13.44
C TRP A 28 -7.81 16.00 -13.63
N ARG A 29 -7.73 15.37 -14.81
CA ARG A 29 -6.83 14.23 -15.04
C ARG A 29 -6.19 14.31 -16.43
N VAL A 30 -4.90 14.01 -16.49
CA VAL A 30 -4.15 13.66 -17.71
C VAL A 30 -4.11 12.15 -17.84
N ASP A 31 -4.47 11.60 -19.01
CA ASP A 31 -4.17 10.21 -19.37
C ASP A 31 -2.92 10.15 -20.26
N LEU A 32 -1.84 9.53 -19.77
CA LEU A 32 -0.57 9.38 -20.47
C LEU A 32 -0.56 8.20 -21.48
N GLY A 33 -1.70 7.51 -21.64
CA GLY A 33 -1.90 6.36 -22.52
C GLY A 33 -1.34 5.03 -21.97
N ALA A 34 -0.23 5.09 -21.25
CA ALA A 34 0.41 3.96 -20.57
C ALA A 34 1.09 4.42 -19.28
N VAL A 35 1.57 3.47 -18.46
CA VAL A 35 2.35 3.81 -17.26
C VAL A 35 3.72 4.35 -17.70
N LYS A 36 4.01 5.62 -17.38
CA LYS A 36 5.25 6.32 -17.71
C LYS A 36 6.04 6.66 -16.45
N SER A 37 7.34 6.93 -16.60
CA SER A 37 8.14 7.54 -15.53
C SER A 37 7.95 9.05 -15.60
N ILE A 38 7.36 9.64 -14.58
CA ILE A 38 7.09 11.09 -14.47
C ILE A 38 8.19 11.70 -13.61
N HIS A 39 8.54 12.96 -13.86
CA HIS A 39 9.55 13.70 -13.10
C HIS A 39 9.09 15.08 -12.68
N HIS A 40 8.46 15.83 -13.57
CA HIS A 40 7.79 17.06 -13.18
C HIS A 40 6.46 17.23 -13.89
N VAL A 41 5.56 17.90 -13.18
CA VAL A 41 4.28 18.37 -13.69
C VAL A 41 4.33 19.88 -13.67
N PHE A 42 4.15 20.47 -14.84
CA PHE A 42 4.06 21.89 -15.03
C PHE A 42 2.57 22.26 -15.14
N ILE A 43 2.14 23.25 -14.36
CA ILE A 43 0.77 23.75 -14.37
C ILE A 43 0.80 25.25 -14.57
N GLN A 44 0.25 25.72 -15.68
CA GLN A 44 0.04 27.12 -15.96
C GLN A 44 -1.44 27.46 -15.76
N TYR A 45 -1.71 28.50 -14.99
CA TYR A 45 -3.05 29.02 -14.76
C TYR A 45 -3.40 30.13 -15.75
N THR A 46 -4.69 30.31 -16.04
CA THR A 46 -5.14 31.51 -16.74
C THR A 46 -4.82 32.76 -15.92
N THR A 47 -4.50 33.85 -16.62
CA THR A 47 -4.32 35.17 -16.01
C THR A 47 -5.33 36.19 -16.52
N GLU A 48 -6.10 35.87 -17.56
CA GLU A 48 -6.91 36.83 -18.33
C GLU A 48 -6.14 38.09 -18.75
N ASN A 49 -4.84 37.96 -19.07
CA ASN A 49 -3.93 39.07 -19.35
C ASN A 49 -3.74 40.06 -18.18
N LEU A 50 -4.17 39.70 -16.97
CA LEU A 50 -3.87 40.44 -15.74
C LEU A 50 -2.51 40.02 -15.18
N VAL A 51 -1.92 40.90 -14.38
CA VAL A 51 -0.68 40.59 -13.65
C VAL A 51 -0.98 39.45 -12.66
N TRP A 52 -0.08 38.47 -12.55
CA TRP A 52 -0.20 37.37 -11.61
C TRP A 52 0.36 37.77 -10.23
N ASP A 53 -0.48 38.45 -9.45
CA ASP A 53 -0.15 38.91 -8.10
C ASP A 53 -1.33 38.70 -7.14
N LYS A 54 -1.18 39.19 -5.90
CA LYS A 54 -2.19 39.03 -4.84
C LYS A 54 -3.57 39.58 -5.20
N ASP A 55 -3.66 40.54 -6.13
CA ASP A 55 -4.91 41.23 -6.48
C ASP A 55 -5.64 40.50 -7.62
N ASN A 56 -4.95 39.59 -8.32
CA ASN A 56 -5.55 38.68 -9.28
C ASN A 56 -6.46 37.65 -8.58
N GLY A 57 -7.72 37.56 -8.99
CA GLY A 57 -8.71 36.66 -8.39
C GLY A 57 -8.37 35.17 -8.57
N TYR A 58 -7.71 34.80 -9.68
CA TYR A 58 -7.34 33.41 -9.97
C TYR A 58 -6.32 32.85 -8.98
N THR A 59 -5.51 33.72 -8.36
CA THR A 59 -4.57 33.28 -7.32
C THR A 59 -5.28 32.65 -6.12
N ALA A 60 -6.50 33.09 -5.78
CA ALA A 60 -7.25 32.56 -4.64
C ALA A 60 -7.93 31.21 -4.93
N TYR A 61 -8.38 31.00 -6.17
CA TYR A 61 -8.99 29.73 -6.61
C TYR A 61 -7.96 28.60 -6.69
N SER A 62 -6.71 28.93 -6.98
CA SER A 62 -5.65 27.94 -7.20
C SER A 62 -4.93 27.46 -5.93
N LEU A 63 -5.22 28.02 -4.75
CA LEU A 63 -4.57 27.62 -3.49
C LEU A 63 -5.04 26.26 -2.96
N GLY A 64 -4.20 25.58 -2.21
CA GLY A 64 -4.52 24.34 -1.49
C GLY A 64 -4.74 23.13 -2.37
N PHE A 65 -4.29 23.19 -3.63
CA PHE A 65 -4.40 22.08 -4.56
C PHE A 65 -3.43 20.95 -4.25
N SER A 66 -3.73 19.78 -4.80
CA SER A 66 -2.92 18.58 -4.69
C SER A 66 -2.74 17.95 -6.06
N VAL A 67 -1.60 17.30 -6.27
CA VAL A 67 -1.31 16.52 -7.49
C VAL A 67 -1.04 15.08 -7.09
N TYR A 68 -1.75 14.15 -7.71
CA TYR A 68 -1.61 12.71 -7.51
C TYR A 68 -1.14 12.03 -8.78
N ILE A 69 -0.35 10.98 -8.62
CA ILE A 69 0.06 10.09 -9.71
C ILE A 69 -0.60 8.74 -9.47
N SER A 70 -1.40 8.26 -10.43
CA SER A 70 -2.16 7.01 -10.28
C SER A 70 -2.04 6.11 -11.50
N ASN A 71 -2.18 4.80 -11.30
CA ASN A 71 -2.34 3.85 -12.40
C ASN A 71 -3.81 3.65 -12.77
N THR A 72 -4.73 4.12 -11.93
CA THR A 72 -6.17 4.10 -12.16
C THR A 72 -6.70 5.52 -12.31
N THR A 73 -7.97 5.63 -12.66
CA THR A 73 -8.66 6.91 -12.70
C THR A 73 -8.98 7.46 -11.31
N ASN A 74 -8.76 6.71 -10.23
CA ASN A 74 -9.02 7.14 -8.86
C ASN A 74 -7.73 7.67 -8.21
N LYS A 75 -7.82 8.85 -7.58
CA LYS A 75 -6.69 9.45 -6.86
C LYS A 75 -6.31 8.69 -5.59
N GLU A 76 -7.29 8.03 -4.95
CA GLU A 76 -7.06 7.27 -3.72
C GLU A 76 -6.22 6.00 -3.94
N ASP A 77 -6.17 5.50 -5.18
CA ASP A 77 -5.32 4.38 -5.57
C ASP A 77 -3.87 4.83 -5.89
N GLY A 78 -3.65 6.14 -5.96
CA GLY A 78 -2.40 6.76 -6.38
C GLY A 78 -1.52 7.24 -5.23
N VAL A 79 -0.41 7.87 -5.60
CA VAL A 79 0.50 8.53 -4.66
C VAL A 79 0.26 10.03 -4.69
N LEU A 80 0.10 10.64 -3.51
CA LEU A 80 0.11 12.09 -3.36
C LEU A 80 1.52 12.61 -3.66
N CYS A 81 1.71 13.21 -4.83
CA CYS A 81 2.99 13.79 -5.20
C CYS A 81 3.22 15.14 -4.50
N PHE A 82 2.23 16.01 -4.56
CA PHE A 82 2.36 17.38 -4.08
C PHE A 82 1.06 17.82 -3.43
N ARG A 83 1.19 18.60 -2.36
CA ARG A 83 0.08 19.28 -1.72
C ARG A 83 0.50 20.69 -1.35
N ASP A 84 -0.18 21.67 -1.92
CA ASP A 84 -0.03 23.04 -1.49
C ASP A 84 -0.55 23.19 -0.05
N THR A 85 0.31 23.72 0.79
CA THR A 85 0.01 24.13 2.17
C THR A 85 0.61 25.48 2.53
N ASN A 86 1.39 26.08 1.62
CA ASN A 86 2.27 27.21 1.92
C ASN A 86 2.04 28.40 0.99
N TYR A 87 1.45 28.20 -0.18
CA TYR A 87 1.21 29.31 -1.08
C TYR A 87 0.13 30.25 -0.53
N THR A 88 0.33 31.52 -0.83
CA THR A 88 -0.61 32.61 -0.61
C THR A 88 -0.96 33.22 -1.95
N ARG A 89 -1.97 34.09 -1.99
CA ARG A 89 -2.32 34.84 -3.21
C ARG A 89 -1.13 35.59 -3.82
N ALA A 90 -0.20 36.05 -2.99
CA ALA A 90 0.99 36.77 -3.44
C ALA A 90 2.15 35.86 -3.89
N THR A 91 2.17 34.59 -3.46
CA THR A 91 3.34 33.72 -3.58
C THR A 91 3.14 32.47 -4.43
N ILE A 92 1.89 32.13 -4.79
CA ILE A 92 1.63 31.06 -5.75
C ILE A 92 2.29 31.42 -7.09
N PRO A 93 3.21 30.60 -7.63
CA PRO A 93 3.83 30.90 -8.91
C PRO A 93 2.88 30.55 -10.07
N ASN A 94 3.06 31.20 -11.20
CA ASN A 94 2.43 30.82 -12.46
C ASN A 94 3.45 31.00 -13.59
N PRO A 95 3.96 29.92 -14.19
CA PRO A 95 3.58 28.52 -13.97
C PRO A 95 4.14 27.92 -12.66
N VAL A 96 3.48 26.88 -12.15
CA VAL A 96 3.99 26.04 -11.06
C VAL A 96 4.74 24.85 -11.65
N ASN A 97 5.96 24.61 -11.17
CA ASN A 97 6.75 23.43 -11.52
C ASN A 97 6.86 22.49 -10.32
N ILE A 98 6.30 21.29 -10.45
CA ILE A 98 6.13 20.33 -9.36
C ILE A 98 6.97 19.09 -9.66
N THR A 99 8.00 18.83 -8.85
CA THR A 99 8.79 17.60 -8.95
C THR A 99 7.98 16.39 -8.44
N CYS A 100 7.65 15.47 -9.34
CA CYS A 100 6.84 14.26 -9.11
C CYS A 100 7.53 13.02 -9.68
N PRO A 101 8.60 12.48 -9.04
CA PRO A 101 9.39 11.39 -9.59
C PRO A 101 8.73 10.01 -9.35
N TYR A 102 7.52 9.83 -9.87
CA TYR A 102 6.71 8.63 -9.69
C TYR A 102 6.39 7.97 -11.04
N GLN A 103 6.00 6.71 -10.99
CA GLN A 103 5.47 6.01 -12.15
C GLN A 103 3.94 6.00 -12.09
N GLY A 104 3.31 6.38 -13.20
CA GLY A 104 1.86 6.44 -13.28
C GLY A 104 1.35 6.50 -14.70
N LYS A 105 0.07 6.18 -14.87
CA LYS A 105 -0.65 6.40 -16.12
C LYS A 105 -1.41 7.73 -16.10
N TYR A 106 -1.89 8.15 -14.93
CA TYR A 106 -2.69 9.37 -14.76
C TYR A 106 -1.99 10.36 -13.84
N VAL A 107 -2.00 11.63 -14.26
CA VAL A 107 -1.70 12.78 -13.38
C VAL A 107 -3.02 13.42 -13.02
N ILE A 108 -3.31 13.53 -11.73
CA ILE A 108 -4.61 13.99 -11.23
C ILE A 108 -4.40 15.26 -10.42
N TYR A 109 -4.92 16.37 -10.91
CA TYR A 109 -5.09 17.58 -10.12
C TYR A 109 -6.34 17.46 -9.27
N TYR A 110 -6.25 17.83 -8.00
CA TYR A 110 -7.35 17.79 -7.07
C TYR A 110 -7.32 19.01 -6.15
N ASN A 111 -8.44 19.73 -6.07
CA ASN A 111 -8.63 20.81 -5.12
C ASN A 111 -10.01 20.69 -4.48
N ASN A 112 -10.08 20.75 -3.16
CA ASN A 112 -11.30 20.51 -2.41
C ASN A 112 -11.53 21.60 -1.35
N ARG A 113 -12.76 22.10 -1.30
CA ARG A 113 -13.28 23.13 -0.41
C ARG A 113 -14.58 22.65 0.27
N THR A 114 -14.61 21.45 0.84
CA THR A 114 -15.81 20.96 1.54
C THR A 114 -15.86 21.27 3.04
N HIS A 115 -14.75 21.69 3.67
CA HIS A 115 -14.67 21.87 5.12
C HIS A 115 -14.23 23.29 5.49
N ARG A 116 -15.16 24.07 6.07
CA ARG A 116 -14.89 25.42 6.61
C ARG A 116 -14.39 25.35 8.07
N PRO A 117 -13.64 26.35 8.55
CA PRO A 117 -13.15 27.55 7.83
C PRO A 117 -11.93 27.23 6.95
N TYR A 118 -11.83 27.89 5.79
CA TYR A 118 -10.66 27.78 4.92
C TYR A 118 -9.51 28.67 5.43
N PRO A 119 -8.25 28.35 5.09
CA PRO A 119 -7.12 29.23 5.36
C PRO A 119 -7.29 30.63 4.74
N GLU A 120 -6.62 31.63 5.31
CA GLU A 120 -6.70 33.01 4.84
C GLU A 120 -6.26 33.14 3.37
N GLY A 121 -7.03 33.92 2.58
CA GLY A 121 -6.75 34.16 1.16
C GLY A 121 -7.31 33.09 0.21
N TYR A 122 -7.87 32.00 0.73
CA TYR A 122 -8.53 30.98 -0.08
C TYR A 122 -9.90 31.48 -0.51
N SER A 123 -10.29 31.19 -1.75
CA SER A 123 -11.66 31.40 -2.18
C SER A 123 -12.60 30.34 -1.60
N ASP A 124 -13.86 30.72 -1.37
CA ASP A 124 -14.97 29.82 -1.00
C ASP A 124 -15.34 28.87 -2.15
N GLU A 125 -14.93 29.22 -3.37
CA GLU A 125 -15.14 28.45 -4.60
C GLU A 125 -13.80 27.96 -5.16
N ASN A 126 -13.83 26.90 -5.98
CA ASN A 126 -12.70 26.48 -6.80
C ASN A 126 -13.01 26.68 -8.27
N SER A 127 -11.95 26.84 -9.08
CA SER A 127 -12.07 26.87 -10.55
C SER A 127 -11.07 25.92 -11.22
N ARG A 128 -11.37 25.51 -12.46
CA ARG A 128 -10.52 24.69 -13.35
C ARG A 128 -9.79 25.53 -14.40
N ASP A 129 -9.38 26.74 -14.06
CA ASP A 129 -8.81 27.64 -15.05
C ASP A 129 -7.31 27.43 -15.25
N PHE A 130 -6.96 26.25 -15.75
CA PHE A 130 -5.62 25.95 -16.25
C PHE A 130 -5.52 26.41 -17.70
N CYS A 131 -4.44 27.11 -18.01
CA CYS A 131 -4.08 27.33 -19.40
C CYS A 131 -3.36 26.15 -20.02
N GLU A 132 -2.41 25.57 -19.30
CA GLU A 132 -1.60 24.48 -19.83
C GLU A 132 -1.15 23.54 -18.71
N VAL A 133 -1.08 22.25 -19.03
CA VAL A 133 -0.46 21.25 -18.17
C VAL A 133 0.47 20.39 -19.01
N GLU A 134 1.75 20.39 -18.64
CA GLU A 134 2.77 19.57 -19.29
C GLU A 134 3.31 18.56 -18.28
N VAL A 135 3.47 17.31 -18.74
CA VAL A 135 4.00 16.23 -17.92
C VAL A 135 5.33 15.82 -18.51
N TYR A 136 6.39 15.97 -17.73
CA TYR A 136 7.73 15.67 -18.19
C TYR A 136 8.22 14.38 -17.58
N GLY A 137 8.78 13.53 -18.43
CA GLY A 137 9.03 12.14 -18.08
C GLY A 137 9.80 11.38 -19.14
N CYS A 138 9.93 10.08 -18.87
CA CYS A 138 10.39 9.11 -19.85
C CYS A 138 9.23 8.23 -20.34
N PRO A 139 9.13 8.04 -21.68
CA PRO A 139 8.06 7.24 -22.27
C PRO A 139 8.20 5.73 -21.96
N ILE A 140 9.39 5.31 -21.54
CA ILE A 140 9.75 3.92 -21.23
C ILE A 140 10.20 3.86 -19.77
N GLN A 141 9.73 2.85 -19.05
CA GLN A 141 10.12 2.62 -17.66
C GLN A 141 11.55 2.10 -17.57
N GLY A 142 12.25 2.46 -16.48
CA GLY A 142 13.60 1.96 -16.21
C GLY A 142 14.70 2.62 -17.04
N PHE A 143 14.41 3.76 -17.67
CA PHE A 143 15.40 4.58 -18.38
C PHE A 143 15.38 6.03 -17.89
N TYR A 144 16.53 6.68 -18.00
CA TYR A 144 16.79 8.07 -17.62
C TYR A 144 17.69 8.76 -18.66
N GLY A 145 17.97 10.05 -18.44
CA GLY A 145 18.68 10.96 -19.33
C GLY A 145 17.74 11.76 -20.22
N GLU A 146 18.24 12.82 -20.84
CA GLU A 146 17.46 13.73 -21.71
C GLU A 146 16.72 12.99 -22.84
N SER A 147 17.34 11.92 -23.35
CA SER A 147 16.81 11.04 -24.40
C SER A 147 16.18 9.74 -23.89
N CYS A 148 16.05 9.55 -22.57
CA CYS A 148 15.49 8.34 -21.97
C CYS A 148 16.10 7.04 -22.50
N SER A 149 17.43 7.05 -22.68
CA SER A 149 18.18 5.95 -23.32
C SER A 149 19.18 5.28 -22.36
N ILE A 150 19.38 5.83 -21.16
CA ILE A 150 20.32 5.28 -20.18
C ILE A 150 19.52 4.41 -19.19
N PRO A 151 19.86 3.12 -19.00
CA PRO A 151 19.11 2.26 -18.10
C PRO A 151 19.31 2.65 -16.63
N CYS A 152 18.23 2.67 -15.85
CA CYS A 152 18.29 2.83 -14.40
C CYS A 152 19.11 1.70 -13.77
N PRO A 153 19.73 1.94 -12.60
CA PRO A 153 20.27 0.87 -11.75
C PRO A 153 19.25 -0.24 -11.52
N GLN A 154 19.73 -1.47 -11.37
CA GLN A 154 18.87 -2.65 -11.24
C GLN A 154 17.99 -2.56 -9.99
N TYR A 155 16.72 -2.98 -10.10
CA TYR A 155 15.75 -3.02 -8.99
C TYR A 155 15.46 -1.68 -8.32
N CYS A 156 15.72 -0.57 -9.02
CA CYS A 156 15.60 0.78 -8.50
C CYS A 156 14.61 1.61 -9.34
N PHE A 157 13.81 2.43 -8.66
CA PHE A 157 13.14 3.59 -9.27
C PHE A 157 14.12 4.77 -9.28
N CYS A 158 14.68 5.10 -10.45
CA CYS A 158 15.72 6.13 -10.55
C CYS A 158 15.19 7.49 -11.01
N HIS A 159 15.88 8.56 -10.60
CA HIS A 159 15.65 9.93 -11.04
C HIS A 159 15.88 10.04 -12.54
N ILE A 160 14.93 10.63 -13.29
CA ILE A 160 14.98 10.55 -14.75
C ILE A 160 16.10 11.40 -15.38
N THR A 161 16.70 12.34 -14.65
CA THR A 161 17.81 13.17 -15.18
C THR A 161 19.16 12.70 -14.65
N GLU A 162 19.25 12.39 -13.36
CA GLU A 162 20.50 12.08 -12.67
C GLU A 162 20.80 10.57 -12.62
N GLY A 163 19.77 9.72 -12.77
CA GLY A 163 19.90 8.27 -12.59
C GLY A 163 20.06 7.84 -11.13
N THR A 164 19.97 8.77 -10.18
CA THR A 164 20.07 8.51 -8.73
C THR A 164 18.88 7.69 -8.25
N CYS A 165 19.11 6.76 -7.31
CA CYS A 165 18.04 5.90 -6.85
C CYS A 165 17.13 6.60 -5.83
N LEU A 166 15.83 6.66 -6.12
CA LEU A 166 14.83 7.30 -5.27
C LEU A 166 14.11 6.29 -4.37
N GLY A 167 14.11 5.02 -4.76
CA GLY A 167 13.53 3.93 -3.98
C GLY A 167 13.75 2.57 -4.64
N CYS A 168 13.61 1.52 -3.85
CA CYS A 168 13.84 0.15 -4.30
C CYS A 168 12.55 -0.57 -4.67
N PHE A 169 12.66 -1.50 -5.62
CA PHE A 169 11.60 -2.45 -5.90
C PHE A 169 11.34 -3.32 -4.66
N PRO A 170 10.10 -3.84 -4.47
CA PRO A 170 9.80 -4.71 -3.34
C PRO A 170 10.79 -5.87 -3.23
N GLY A 171 11.28 -6.13 -2.03
CA GLY A 171 12.26 -7.17 -1.76
C GLY A 171 13.72 -6.75 -1.88
N TYR A 172 13.98 -5.47 -2.13
CA TYR A 172 15.33 -4.90 -2.22
C TYR A 172 15.48 -3.67 -1.32
N MET A 173 16.71 -3.41 -0.89
CA MET A 173 17.09 -2.29 -0.04
C MET A 173 18.52 -1.80 -0.32
N GLY A 174 18.94 -0.78 0.44
CA GLY A 174 20.22 -0.10 0.30
C GLY A 174 20.17 1.07 -0.69
N LEU A 175 21.21 1.90 -0.68
CA LEU A 175 21.27 3.14 -1.48
C LEU A 175 21.14 2.89 -2.99
N ASN A 176 21.56 1.72 -3.45
CA ASN A 176 21.54 1.33 -4.86
C ASN A 176 20.61 0.14 -5.15
N CYS A 177 19.78 -0.29 -4.18
CA CYS A 177 18.82 -1.39 -4.33
C CYS A 177 19.42 -2.75 -4.74
N ASN A 178 20.70 -2.96 -4.40
CA ASN A 178 21.42 -4.20 -4.74
C ASN A 178 21.33 -5.26 -3.63
N GLU A 179 20.80 -4.91 -2.46
CA GLU A 179 20.67 -5.81 -1.33
C GLU A 179 19.25 -6.39 -1.30
N LYS A 180 19.12 -7.71 -1.21
CA LYS A 180 17.80 -8.32 -0.97
C LYS A 180 17.39 -8.12 0.48
N CYS A 181 16.09 -8.11 0.76
CA CYS A 181 15.60 -8.08 2.15
C CYS A 181 16.20 -9.24 2.96
N GLY A 182 16.88 -8.89 4.05
CA GLY A 182 17.44 -9.82 5.03
C GLY A 182 16.57 -9.95 6.28
N ASN A 183 17.08 -10.64 7.31
CA ASN A 183 16.47 -10.70 8.65
C ASN A 183 14.99 -11.14 8.68
N ASN A 184 14.58 -12.08 7.83
CA ASN A 184 13.19 -12.56 7.73
C ASN A 184 12.19 -11.42 7.44
N THR A 185 12.55 -10.53 6.52
CA THR A 185 11.67 -9.45 6.05
C THR A 185 11.43 -9.51 4.55
N TYR A 186 10.37 -8.84 4.09
CA TYR A 186 10.00 -8.81 2.68
C TYR A 186 9.29 -7.50 2.28
N GLY A 187 9.13 -7.35 0.96
CA GLY A 187 8.35 -6.31 0.28
C GLY A 187 8.98 -4.92 0.29
N VAL A 188 8.17 -3.87 0.17
CA VAL A 188 8.66 -2.49 0.00
C VAL A 188 9.45 -2.07 1.23
N GLU A 189 10.69 -1.63 1.01
CA GLU A 189 11.65 -1.24 2.05
C GLU A 189 11.86 -2.32 3.14
N CYS A 190 11.56 -3.59 2.84
CA CYS A 190 11.71 -4.69 3.78
C CYS A 190 10.95 -4.49 5.11
N ARG A 191 9.81 -3.78 5.07
CA ARG A 191 9.03 -3.45 6.28
C ARG A 191 8.13 -4.58 6.78
N GLN A 192 7.85 -5.59 5.96
CA GLN A 192 7.01 -6.72 6.39
C GLN A 192 7.85 -7.86 6.93
N SER A 193 7.40 -8.52 7.99
CA SER A 193 8.06 -9.69 8.58
C SER A 193 7.51 -11.00 8.01
N CYS A 194 8.38 -11.96 7.74
CA CYS A 194 8.01 -13.31 7.34
C CYS A 194 7.17 -14.01 8.42
N GLY A 195 6.24 -14.88 8.01
CA GLY A 195 5.60 -15.82 8.91
C GLY A 195 6.48 -17.02 9.22
N ASN A 196 5.88 -18.07 9.81
CA ASN A 196 6.62 -19.26 10.24
C ASN A 196 6.77 -20.26 9.09
N CYS A 197 7.65 -19.93 8.13
CA CYS A 197 8.02 -20.82 7.04
C CYS A 197 8.72 -22.08 7.56
N SER A 198 8.47 -23.20 6.90
CA SER A 198 9.10 -24.46 7.28
C SER A 198 10.61 -24.50 7.05
N ASN A 199 11.29 -25.38 7.80
CA ASN A 199 12.72 -25.68 7.67
C ASN A 199 13.65 -24.50 8.03
N GLY A 200 13.13 -23.44 8.68
CA GLY A 200 13.92 -22.27 9.06
C GLY A 200 14.39 -21.41 7.87
N GLU A 201 13.90 -21.67 6.66
CA GLU A 201 14.21 -20.89 5.47
C GLU A 201 13.47 -19.55 5.51
N PRO A 202 14.11 -18.44 5.11
CA PRO A 202 13.45 -17.15 5.01
C PRO A 202 12.36 -17.19 3.95
N CYS A 203 11.29 -16.42 4.19
CA CYS A 203 10.25 -16.26 3.19
C CYS A 203 10.78 -15.55 1.93
N HIS A 204 10.05 -15.68 0.83
CA HIS A 204 10.39 -15.02 -0.42
C HIS A 204 10.42 -13.49 -0.23
N HIS A 205 11.60 -12.89 -0.44
CA HIS A 205 11.89 -11.48 -0.09
C HIS A 205 10.96 -10.46 -0.78
N VAL A 206 10.31 -10.79 -1.89
CA VAL A 206 9.41 -9.86 -2.61
C VAL A 206 7.98 -9.89 -2.03
N ASP A 207 7.42 -11.07 -1.79
CA ASP A 207 5.98 -11.25 -1.55
C ASP A 207 5.65 -11.95 -0.23
N GLY A 208 6.67 -12.40 0.51
CA GLY A 208 6.53 -13.03 1.82
C GLY A 208 6.14 -14.50 1.79
N SER A 209 6.13 -15.14 0.63
CA SER A 209 5.66 -16.52 0.51
C SER A 209 6.67 -17.57 0.99
N CYS A 210 6.17 -18.65 1.59
CA CYS A 210 7.00 -19.76 2.08
C CYS A 210 7.03 -20.91 1.05
N GLN A 211 8.17 -21.11 0.39
CA GLN A 211 8.31 -22.09 -0.70
C GLN A 211 8.10 -23.55 -0.25
N PHE A 212 8.44 -23.87 1.00
CA PHE A 212 8.39 -25.23 1.55
C PHE A 212 7.21 -25.46 2.52
N GLY A 213 6.21 -24.59 2.47
CA GLY A 213 5.05 -24.64 3.36
C GLY A 213 5.34 -24.04 4.74
N CYS A 214 4.44 -24.35 5.68
CA CYS A 214 4.37 -23.69 6.98
C CYS A 214 4.72 -24.62 8.12
N GLU A 215 5.37 -24.11 9.16
CA GLU A 215 5.57 -24.86 10.41
C GLU A 215 4.25 -25.30 11.06
N ALA A 216 4.34 -26.18 12.05
CA ALA A 216 3.15 -26.68 12.73
C ALA A 216 2.31 -25.55 13.34
N GLY A 217 0.99 -25.67 13.21
CA GLY A 217 0.03 -24.72 13.77
C GLY A 217 -0.31 -23.55 12.86
N VAL A 218 0.44 -23.25 11.81
CA VAL A 218 0.12 -22.16 10.87
C VAL A 218 -0.09 -22.67 9.45
N TYR A 219 -0.82 -21.88 8.64
CA TYR A 219 -1.04 -22.13 7.22
C TYR A 219 -1.11 -20.82 6.42
N GLY A 220 -1.41 -20.95 5.12
CA GLY A 220 -1.47 -19.85 4.17
C GLY A 220 -0.18 -19.71 3.36
N LYS A 221 -0.19 -18.88 2.32
CA LYS A 221 0.98 -18.70 1.44
C LYS A 221 2.19 -18.14 2.20
N LYS A 222 1.95 -17.35 3.25
CA LYS A 222 2.97 -16.66 4.06
C LYS A 222 3.15 -17.26 5.46
N CYS A 223 2.38 -18.29 5.81
CA CYS A 223 2.46 -18.97 7.11
C CYS A 223 2.25 -18.04 8.31
N ASP A 224 1.36 -17.07 8.14
CA ASP A 224 0.96 -16.02 9.07
C ASP A 224 -0.48 -16.20 9.59
N ILE A 225 -1.17 -17.28 9.17
CA ILE A 225 -2.53 -17.59 9.58
C ILE A 225 -2.52 -18.79 10.50
N GLU A 226 -3.23 -18.69 11.63
CA GLU A 226 -3.37 -19.80 12.56
C GLU A 226 -4.25 -20.93 12.02
N CYS A 227 -3.95 -22.19 12.34
CA CYS A 227 -4.82 -23.29 11.96
C CYS A 227 -6.26 -23.04 12.40
N PRO A 228 -7.24 -23.26 11.51
CA PRO A 228 -8.63 -23.21 11.90
C PRO A 228 -8.94 -24.33 12.90
N ALA A 229 -9.98 -24.12 13.71
CA ALA A 229 -10.46 -25.12 14.65
C ALA A 229 -10.71 -26.47 13.95
N GLY A 230 -10.28 -27.56 14.57
CA GLY A 230 -10.39 -28.90 13.99
C GLY A 230 -9.21 -29.30 13.10
N ARG A 231 -8.19 -28.44 12.90
CA ARG A 231 -6.97 -28.78 12.14
C ARG A 231 -5.70 -28.52 12.94
N TYR A 232 -4.66 -29.31 12.67
CA TYR A 232 -3.38 -29.18 13.35
C TYR A 232 -2.19 -29.61 12.46
N GLY A 233 -0.98 -29.39 12.99
CA GLY A 233 0.27 -29.84 12.39
C GLY A 233 0.75 -28.93 11.27
N ARG A 234 1.74 -29.41 10.50
CA ARG A 234 2.39 -28.66 9.41
C ARG A 234 1.38 -28.25 8.35
N SER A 235 1.33 -26.97 8.01
CA SER A 235 0.37 -26.40 7.06
C SER A 235 -1.10 -26.75 7.36
N CYS A 236 -1.43 -27.10 8.61
CA CYS A 236 -2.77 -27.51 9.06
C CYS A 236 -3.37 -28.67 8.24
N HIS A 237 -2.52 -29.60 7.77
CA HIS A 237 -2.95 -30.69 6.89
C HIS A 237 -3.68 -31.81 7.64
N ALA A 238 -3.41 -31.98 8.94
CA ALA A 238 -4.06 -32.99 9.77
C ALA A 238 -5.35 -32.47 10.40
N THR A 239 -6.29 -33.37 10.65
CA THR A 239 -7.59 -33.10 11.29
C THR A 239 -7.60 -33.63 12.72
N CYS A 240 -8.14 -32.85 13.66
CA CYS A 240 -8.40 -33.33 15.02
C CYS A 240 -9.30 -34.57 14.98
N GLY A 241 -9.17 -35.48 15.95
CA GLY A 241 -10.09 -36.60 16.08
C GLY A 241 -11.52 -36.13 16.35
N ASP A 242 -12.51 -36.78 15.76
CA ASP A 242 -13.94 -36.40 15.87
C ASP A 242 -14.47 -36.40 17.31
N GLN A 243 -13.78 -37.12 18.19
CA GLN A 243 -14.14 -37.32 19.60
C GLN A 243 -13.44 -36.33 20.53
N CYS A 244 -12.73 -35.38 19.93
CA CYS A 244 -12.00 -34.33 20.61
C CYS A 244 -12.93 -33.12 20.84
N ARG A 245 -12.98 -32.59 22.07
CA ARG A 245 -13.71 -31.33 22.32
C ARG A 245 -12.98 -30.10 21.76
N GLY A 246 -11.68 -30.23 21.51
CA GLY A 246 -10.82 -29.25 20.86
C GLY A 246 -9.37 -29.69 20.96
N CYS A 247 -8.63 -29.64 19.85
CA CYS A 247 -7.25 -30.10 19.80
C CYS A 247 -6.24 -28.96 19.60
N ASN A 248 -5.05 -29.13 20.15
CA ASN A 248 -3.94 -28.21 20.01
C ASN A 248 -3.50 -28.14 18.54
N ARG A 249 -3.49 -26.94 17.97
CA ARG A 249 -3.11 -26.68 16.57
C ARG A 249 -1.69 -27.13 16.18
N PHE A 250 -0.78 -27.26 17.13
CA PHE A 250 0.59 -27.73 16.86
C PHE A 250 0.68 -29.26 16.91
N SER A 251 0.21 -29.87 18.00
CA SER A 251 0.46 -31.28 18.31
C SER A 251 -0.71 -32.22 17.99
N GLY A 252 -1.93 -31.69 17.86
CA GLY A 252 -3.17 -32.45 17.71
C GLY A 252 -3.71 -33.06 19.00
N VAL A 253 -3.11 -32.74 20.16
CA VAL A 253 -3.54 -33.27 21.47
C VAL A 253 -4.86 -32.63 21.91
N CYS A 254 -5.78 -33.43 22.44
CA CYS A 254 -7.10 -33.02 22.91
C CYS A 254 -7.04 -32.37 24.30
N GLU A 255 -6.61 -31.12 24.36
CA GLU A 255 -6.42 -30.37 25.61
C GLU A 255 -7.73 -30.11 26.35
N LEU A 256 -8.85 -30.02 25.64
CA LEU A 256 -10.19 -29.86 26.25
C LEU A 256 -10.84 -31.19 26.65
N GLY A 257 -10.11 -32.31 26.54
CA GLY A 257 -10.58 -33.64 26.85
C GLY A 257 -11.46 -34.27 25.76
N CYS A 258 -11.89 -35.50 26.03
CA CYS A 258 -12.64 -36.34 25.10
C CYS A 258 -14.16 -36.24 25.27
N LEU A 259 -14.88 -36.60 24.22
CA LEU A 259 -16.30 -36.91 24.31
C LEU A 259 -16.52 -38.18 25.16
N PRO A 260 -17.70 -38.32 25.81
CA PRO A 260 -18.00 -39.51 26.62
C PRO A 260 -17.78 -40.81 25.84
N GLY A 261 -17.17 -41.79 26.50
CA GLY A 261 -16.83 -43.08 25.89
C GLY A 261 -15.51 -43.10 25.11
N TRP A 262 -14.68 -42.05 25.18
CA TRP A 262 -13.38 -41.97 24.53
C TRP A 262 -12.26 -41.54 25.49
N THR A 263 -11.04 -42.02 25.24
CA THR A 263 -9.83 -41.75 26.03
C THR A 263 -8.58 -41.65 25.12
N GLY A 264 -7.42 -41.40 25.72
CA GLY A 264 -6.16 -41.18 25.01
C GLY A 264 -5.89 -39.69 24.71
N GLN A 265 -4.64 -39.36 24.37
CA GLN A 265 -4.24 -37.96 24.14
C GLN A 265 -4.90 -37.33 22.90
N ARG A 266 -5.38 -38.14 21.96
CA ARG A 266 -6.09 -37.69 20.75
C ARG A 266 -7.53 -38.20 20.67
N CYS A 267 -8.05 -38.78 21.75
CA CYS A 267 -9.40 -39.33 21.83
C CYS A 267 -9.69 -40.40 20.75
N ASP A 268 -8.67 -41.17 20.40
CA ASP A 268 -8.68 -42.22 19.37
C ASP A 268 -8.97 -43.62 19.94
N GLU A 269 -9.07 -43.74 21.26
CA GLU A 269 -9.33 -45.01 21.95
C GLU A 269 -10.72 -45.02 22.62
N PRO A 270 -11.52 -46.09 22.47
CA PRO A 270 -12.78 -46.22 23.17
C PRO A 270 -12.55 -46.46 24.67
N CYS A 271 -13.25 -45.72 25.52
CA CYS A 271 -13.17 -45.89 26.96
C CYS A 271 -14.15 -46.96 27.45
N THR A 272 -13.59 -48.09 27.92
CA THR A 272 -14.36 -49.22 28.46
C THR A 272 -14.92 -48.98 29.87
N PHE A 273 -14.37 -48.02 30.63
CA PHE A 273 -14.73 -47.77 32.03
C PHE A 273 -15.22 -46.34 32.36
N CYS A 274 -15.31 -45.42 31.39
CA CYS A 274 -15.66 -44.00 31.65
C CYS A 274 -17.17 -43.72 31.80
N ASN A 275 -18.02 -44.74 31.92
CA ASN A 275 -19.47 -44.60 31.92
C ASN A 275 -20.09 -44.35 33.32
N ASN A 276 -19.28 -44.08 34.34
CA ASN A 276 -19.80 -43.83 35.69
C ASN A 276 -19.56 -42.37 36.10
N GLU A 277 -20.65 -41.69 36.49
CA GLU A 277 -20.66 -40.35 37.10
C GLU A 277 -19.75 -40.18 38.34
N PHE A 278 -19.09 -41.26 38.79
CA PHE A 278 -18.20 -41.28 39.96
C PHE A 278 -16.72 -40.96 39.69
N ASP A 279 -16.25 -40.93 38.43
CA ASP A 279 -14.81 -40.76 38.13
C ASP A 279 -14.38 -39.30 37.87
N GLN A 280 -15.30 -38.33 37.88
CA GLN A 280 -14.99 -36.90 37.76
C GLN A 280 -14.32 -36.31 39.02
N VAL A 281 -14.30 -37.03 40.16
CA VAL A 281 -13.73 -36.53 41.43
C VAL A 281 -12.32 -37.07 41.70
N ASN A 282 -11.94 -38.22 41.14
CA ASN A 282 -10.67 -38.87 41.50
C ASN A 282 -9.45 -38.42 40.66
N ASN A 283 -9.66 -37.83 39.48
CA ASN A 283 -8.54 -37.26 38.71
C ASN A 283 -8.05 -35.89 39.22
N MET A 284 -8.75 -35.26 40.17
CA MET A 284 -8.21 -34.14 40.95
C MET A 284 -7.40 -34.59 42.19
N ARG A 285 -7.40 -35.89 42.54
CA ARG A 285 -6.70 -36.39 43.74
C ARG A 285 -5.39 -37.11 43.47
N LEU A 286 -5.05 -37.43 42.21
CA LEU A 286 -3.77 -38.05 41.87
C LEU A 286 -2.63 -37.07 41.58
N PHE A 287 -2.92 -35.78 41.36
CA PHE A 287 -1.89 -34.74 41.24
C PHE A 287 -1.56 -33.99 42.55
N SER A 288 -2.29 -34.26 43.65
CA SER A 288 -2.06 -33.56 44.94
C SER A 288 -1.17 -34.31 45.94
N ASN A 289 -0.77 -35.55 45.68
CA ASN A 289 -0.06 -36.39 46.67
C ASN A 289 1.40 -36.71 46.33
N PHE A 290 2.04 -36.00 45.39
CA PHE A 290 3.46 -36.19 45.07
C PHE A 290 4.35 -34.96 45.33
N LEU A 291 3.89 -34.00 46.14
CA LEU A 291 4.68 -32.79 46.49
C LEU A 291 4.90 -32.52 47.98
N PHE A 292 4.58 -33.46 48.87
CA PHE A 292 5.07 -33.41 50.25
C PHE A 292 5.55 -34.80 50.70
N SER A 293 6.72 -34.82 51.33
CA SER A 293 7.41 -35.95 51.98
C SER A 293 8.42 -36.76 51.15
N LEU A 294 9.57 -36.14 50.81
CA LEU A 294 10.91 -36.53 51.30
C LEU A 294 11.94 -35.45 50.93
#